data_AF-A0A8T2QZA3-F1
#
_entry.id   AF-A0A8T2QZA3-F1
#
_cell.length_a   1.000
_cell.length_b   1.000
_cell.length_c   1.000
_cell.angle_alpha   90.00
_cell.angle_beta   90.00
_cell.angle_gamma   90.00
#
_symmetry.space_group_name_H-M   'P 1'
#
loop_
_entity.id
_entity.type
_entity.pdbx_description
1 polymer ?
#
loop_
_entity_poly.entity_id
_entity_poly.type
_entity_poly.pdbx_seq_one_letter_code
_entity_poly.pdbx_strand_id
1 'polypeptide(L)'
;MLLEYVKTVQPEFMDLFVKRAPEQVVEAMRQTVTNMLGTLPPQFFAVTVSTVAENLAQLMYSVMMTGYMFRNAQFRLDLQRSVGALPGAVSVKSDPNYAPGVQKKVSGEVIRWHNETGPESMDANQYVELLENEICELQQQLEQSKKLANGGNELLNYLKTLEPQNLQELTTSAGEDALEAMNAFIQRLVGINDPAQLKKAITQTTTADLAKLLYWLMVVGYSIRNIEVRYDMEKMLGMPVKLAELPPGEDI
;
A
#
# COMPACT_ATOMS: atom_id res chain seq x y z
N MET A 1 18.61 15.79 7.41
CA MET A 1 17.96 15.51 6.11
C MET A 1 16.44 15.46 6.22
N LEU A 2 15.83 14.56 7.02
CA LEU A 2 14.36 14.50 7.18
C LEU A 2 13.76 15.78 7.78
N LEU A 3 14.39 16.34 8.81
CA LEU A 3 14.04 17.64 9.40
C LEU A 3 14.17 18.81 8.41
N GLU A 4 15.09 18.74 7.46
CA GLU A 4 15.31 19.79 6.46
C GLU A 4 14.29 19.68 5.32
N TYR A 5 13.97 18.45 4.91
CA TYR A 5 12.86 18.16 4.00
C TYR A 5 11.54 18.70 4.58
N VAL A 6 11.22 18.39 5.83
CA VAL A 6 10.04 18.90 6.54
C VAL A 6 10.00 20.43 6.63
N LYS A 7 11.15 21.10 6.66
CA LYS A 7 11.26 22.57 6.63
C LYS A 7 11.06 23.17 5.23
N THR A 8 11.28 22.41 4.17
CA THR A 8 11.27 22.91 2.78
C THR A 8 10.08 22.45 1.94
N VAL A 9 9.39 21.38 2.35
CA VAL A 9 8.23 20.84 1.63
C VAL A 9 7.07 21.83 1.63
N GLN A 10 6.56 22.11 0.43
CA GLN A 10 5.41 22.98 0.18
C GLN A 10 4.22 22.19 -0.41
N PRO A 11 3.01 22.76 -0.44
CA PRO A 11 1.83 22.09 -0.97
C PRO A 11 1.87 21.88 -2.49
N GLU A 12 2.65 22.67 -3.24
CA GLU A 12 2.75 22.56 -4.71
C GLU A 12 3.35 21.21 -5.17
N PHE A 13 4.01 20.48 -4.27
CA PHE A 13 4.56 19.16 -4.55
C PHE A 13 3.49 18.06 -4.72
N MET A 14 2.23 18.32 -4.38
CA MET A 14 1.13 17.36 -4.55
C MET A 14 0.94 16.95 -6.01
N ASP A 15 1.00 17.90 -6.96
CA ASP A 15 0.78 17.60 -8.39
C ASP A 15 1.93 16.77 -8.98
N LEU A 16 3.15 17.03 -8.52
CA LEU A 16 4.33 16.23 -8.90
C LEU A 16 4.27 14.82 -8.32
N PHE A 17 3.77 14.67 -7.09
CA PHE A 17 3.56 13.36 -6.48
C PHE A 17 2.52 12.55 -7.24
N VAL A 18 1.35 13.13 -7.56
CA VAL A 18 0.28 12.43 -8.31
C VAL A 18 0.78 11.94 -9.67
N LYS A 19 1.67 12.69 -10.33
CA LYS A 19 2.25 12.28 -11.62
C LYS A 19 3.27 11.14 -11.52
N ARG A 20 3.93 10.97 -10.37
CA ARG A 20 5.09 10.06 -10.23
C ARG A 20 4.84 8.87 -9.31
N ALA A 21 3.87 8.98 -8.41
CA ALA A 21 3.51 7.93 -7.47
C ALA A 21 2.69 6.83 -8.15
N PRO A 22 2.74 5.59 -7.62
CA PRO A 22 1.92 4.50 -8.14
C PRO A 22 0.42 4.85 -8.03
N GLU A 23 -0.34 4.57 -9.08
CA GLU A 23 -1.79 4.83 -9.11
C GLU A 23 -2.53 4.14 -7.95
N GLN A 24 -2.09 2.93 -7.58
CA GLN A 24 -2.62 2.22 -6.41
C GLN A 24 -2.41 3.00 -5.11
N VAL A 25 -1.31 3.72 -4.92
CA VAL A 25 -1.10 4.52 -3.70
C VAL A 25 -1.96 5.78 -3.73
N VAL A 26 -2.03 6.47 -4.86
CA VAL A 26 -2.81 7.70 -5.04
C VAL A 26 -4.29 7.44 -4.77
N GLU A 27 -4.83 6.36 -5.32
CA GLU A 27 -6.23 6.01 -5.15
C GLU A 27 -6.53 5.52 -3.73
N ALA A 28 -5.59 4.80 -3.10
CA ALA A 28 -5.72 4.41 -1.70
C ALA A 28 -5.79 5.64 -0.78
N MET A 29 -4.94 6.65 -1.04
CA MET A 29 -4.93 7.90 -0.28
C MET A 29 -6.25 8.68 -0.47
N ARG A 30 -6.74 8.78 -1.71
CA ARG A 30 -8.05 9.42 -1.99
C ARG A 30 -9.17 8.70 -1.26
N GLN A 31 -9.25 7.39 -1.39
CA GLN A 31 -10.28 6.59 -0.73
C GLN A 31 -10.24 6.74 0.79
N THR A 32 -9.06 6.76 1.41
CA THR A 32 -8.92 6.98 2.86
C THR A 32 -9.42 8.35 3.28
N VAL A 33 -9.05 9.42 2.56
CA VAL A 33 -9.52 10.78 2.86
C VAL A 33 -11.04 10.89 2.66
N THR A 34 -11.57 10.33 1.58
CA THR A 34 -13.00 10.27 1.31
C THR A 34 -13.77 9.48 2.37
N ASN A 35 -13.20 8.37 2.87
CA ASN A 35 -13.80 7.59 3.95
C ASN A 35 -13.85 8.38 5.28
N MET A 36 -12.85 9.22 5.55
CA MET A 36 -12.79 10.01 6.78
C MET A 36 -13.73 11.23 6.76
N LEU A 37 -13.87 11.88 5.60
CA LEU A 37 -14.62 13.14 5.47
C LEU A 37 -16.01 12.98 4.86
N GLY A 38 -16.30 11.81 4.27
CA GLY A 38 -17.54 11.52 3.56
C GLY A 38 -17.57 12.09 2.13
N THR A 39 -18.69 11.86 1.45
CA THR A 39 -18.93 12.21 0.04
C THR A 39 -20.00 13.29 -0.13
N LEU A 40 -19.97 14.32 0.74
CA LEU A 40 -20.95 15.41 0.66
C LEU A 40 -20.68 16.34 -0.53
N PRO A 41 -21.66 16.58 -1.43
CA PRO A 41 -21.47 17.46 -2.58
C PRO A 41 -21.16 18.91 -2.16
N PRO A 42 -19.96 19.44 -2.46
CA PRO A 42 -19.55 20.76 -2.00
C PRO A 42 -20.34 21.90 -2.65
N GLN A 43 -20.96 21.63 -3.80
CA GLN A 43 -21.82 22.58 -4.51
C GLN A 43 -23.15 22.86 -3.79
N PHE A 44 -23.59 21.96 -2.90
CA PHE A 44 -24.85 22.10 -2.17
C PHE A 44 -24.65 22.21 -0.65
N PHE A 45 -23.48 21.83 -0.13
CA PHE A 45 -23.22 21.75 1.30
C PHE A 45 -21.92 22.48 1.68
N ALA A 46 -22.03 23.47 2.56
CA ALA A 46 -20.90 24.11 3.22
C ALA A 46 -20.64 23.44 4.58
N VAL A 47 -19.81 22.40 4.57
CA VAL A 47 -19.46 21.65 5.78
C VAL A 47 -18.23 22.27 6.42
N THR A 48 -18.34 22.59 7.71
CA THR A 48 -17.24 23.14 8.50
C THR A 48 -17.00 22.24 9.71
N VAL A 49 -15.73 21.90 9.95
CA VAL A 49 -15.31 21.04 11.05
C VAL A 49 -14.65 21.92 12.11
N SER A 50 -15.12 21.84 13.34
CA SER A 50 -14.50 22.48 14.50
C SER A 50 -13.93 21.44 15.45
N THR A 51 -12.70 21.65 15.89
CA THR A 51 -12.03 20.74 16.83
C THR A 51 -10.98 21.47 17.65
N VAL A 52 -10.53 20.85 18.73
CA VAL A 52 -9.41 21.32 19.54
C VAL A 52 -8.11 21.04 18.78
N ALA A 53 -7.15 21.96 18.82
CA ALA A 53 -5.89 21.84 18.10
C ALA A 53 -5.10 20.59 18.49
N GLU A 54 -5.17 20.13 19.75
CA GLU A 54 -4.60 18.84 20.18
C GLU A 54 -5.18 17.66 19.41
N ASN A 55 -6.51 17.58 19.26
CA ASN A 55 -7.17 16.50 18.52
C ASN A 55 -6.86 16.58 17.02
N LEU A 56 -6.76 17.80 16.46
CA LEU A 56 -6.34 17.98 15.08
C LEU A 56 -4.90 17.50 14.88
N ALA A 57 -3.98 17.87 15.77
CA ALA A 57 -2.58 17.43 15.69
C ALA A 57 -2.45 15.90 15.76
N GLN A 58 -3.22 15.25 16.64
CA GLN A 58 -3.28 13.78 16.72
C GLN A 58 -3.83 13.16 15.43
N LEU A 59 -4.88 13.74 14.84
CA LEU A 59 -5.40 13.30 13.54
C LEU A 59 -4.34 13.45 12.45
N MET A 60 -3.65 14.59 12.40
CA MET A 60 -2.60 14.85 11.42
C MET A 60 -1.45 13.85 11.54
N TYR A 61 -1.04 13.51 12.77
CA TYR A 61 -0.05 12.48 13.04
C TYR A 61 -0.51 11.11 12.54
N SER A 62 -1.73 10.69 12.89
CA SER A 62 -2.29 9.41 12.47
C SER A 62 -2.37 9.29 10.94
N VAL A 63 -2.77 10.36 10.26
CA VAL A 63 -2.85 10.41 8.79
C VAL A 63 -1.46 10.35 8.15
N MET A 64 -0.46 11.02 8.74
CA MET A 64 0.92 10.94 8.28
C MET A 64 1.49 9.52 8.45
N MET A 65 1.22 8.88 9.60
CA MET A 65 1.58 7.47 9.84
C MET A 65 0.87 6.52 8.87
N THR A 66 -0.35 6.83 8.44
CA THR A 66 -1.06 6.06 7.41
C THR A 66 -0.34 6.18 6.05
N GLY A 67 0.12 7.37 5.68
CA GLY A 67 0.96 7.57 4.49
C GLY A 67 2.28 6.80 4.56
N TYR A 68 2.93 6.80 5.72
CA TYR A 68 4.13 6.01 5.99
C TYR A 68 3.88 4.50 5.84
N MET A 69 2.78 4.02 6.43
CA MET A 69 2.32 2.62 6.31
C MET A 69 2.08 2.22 4.86
N PHE A 70 1.50 3.09 4.02
CA PHE A 70 1.26 2.79 2.61
C PHE A 70 2.56 2.50 1.86
N ARG A 71 3.64 3.22 2.15
CA ARG A 71 4.95 2.93 1.53
C ARG A 71 5.48 1.57 1.97
N ASN A 72 5.36 1.24 3.25
CA ASN A 72 5.80 -0.06 3.78
C ASN A 72 4.98 -1.23 3.24
N ALA A 73 3.66 -1.07 3.18
CA ALA A 73 2.75 -2.06 2.62
C ALA A 73 3.02 -2.27 1.13
N GLN A 74 3.21 -1.19 0.36
CA GLN A 74 3.57 -1.26 -1.05
C GLN A 74 4.89 -2.02 -1.24
N PHE A 75 5.93 -1.68 -0.46
CA PHE A 75 7.22 -2.36 -0.55
C PHE A 75 7.10 -3.87 -0.24
N ARG A 76 6.35 -4.25 0.81
CA ARG A 76 6.09 -5.67 1.12
C ARG A 76 5.33 -6.37 0.00
N LEU A 77 4.34 -5.72 -0.61
CA LEU A 77 3.57 -6.25 -1.75
C LEU A 77 4.47 -6.46 -2.98
N ASP A 78 5.31 -5.48 -3.31
CA ASP A 78 6.25 -5.56 -4.43
C ASP A 78 7.32 -6.65 -4.20
N LEU A 79 7.76 -6.83 -2.94
CA LEU A 79 8.60 -7.96 -2.56
C LEU A 79 7.88 -9.30 -2.70
N GLN A 80 6.63 -9.42 -2.24
CA GLN A 80 5.86 -10.65 -2.40
C GLN A 80 5.66 -11.02 -3.87
N ARG A 81 5.46 -10.03 -4.75
CA ARG A 81 5.38 -10.25 -6.19
C ARG A 81 6.70 -10.71 -6.77
N SER A 82 7.82 -10.07 -6.41
CA SER A 82 9.14 -10.46 -6.92
C SER A 82 9.60 -11.81 -6.39
N VAL A 83 9.29 -12.15 -5.14
CA VAL A 83 9.58 -13.45 -4.51
C VAL A 83 8.62 -14.54 -5.03
N GLY A 84 7.34 -14.24 -5.20
CA GLY A 84 6.36 -15.15 -5.79
C GLY A 84 6.61 -15.41 -7.29
N ALA A 85 7.28 -14.49 -7.98
CA ALA A 85 7.79 -14.66 -9.34
C ALA A 85 9.13 -15.43 -9.41
N LEU A 86 9.74 -15.79 -8.26
CA LEU A 86 10.86 -16.73 -8.27
C LEU A 86 10.35 -18.09 -8.77
N PRO A 87 11.12 -18.79 -9.64
CA PRO A 87 10.69 -20.05 -10.27
C PRO A 87 10.76 -21.24 -9.29
N GLY A 88 10.10 -21.11 -8.14
CA GLY A 88 9.92 -22.14 -7.10
C GLY A 88 8.46 -22.33 -6.68
N ALA A 89 7.55 -21.41 -7.01
CA ALA A 89 6.11 -21.63 -6.89
C ALA A 89 5.62 -22.39 -8.13
N VAL A 90 5.79 -23.72 -8.12
CA VAL A 90 5.42 -24.68 -9.19
C VAL A 90 5.27 -24.01 -10.55
N SER A 91 6.39 -23.51 -11.10
CA SER A 91 6.47 -23.35 -12.54
C SER A 91 6.23 -24.74 -13.07
N VAL A 92 5.14 -24.93 -13.83
CA VAL A 92 5.02 -26.08 -14.72
C VAL A 92 6.29 -26.00 -15.57
N LYS A 93 7.33 -26.73 -15.17
CA LYS A 93 8.56 -26.83 -15.93
C LYS A 93 8.09 -27.36 -17.27
N SER A 94 8.03 -26.50 -18.28
CA SER A 94 7.80 -26.91 -19.65
C SER A 94 9.02 -27.73 -20.01
N ASP A 95 8.95 -29.03 -19.75
CA ASP A 95 9.95 -29.98 -20.20
C ASP A 95 9.97 -29.84 -21.73
N PRO A 96 11.10 -29.40 -22.33
CA PRO A 96 11.16 -29.16 -23.77
C PRO A 96 10.92 -30.44 -24.59
N ASN A 97 10.95 -31.61 -23.96
CA ASN A 97 10.60 -32.87 -24.59
C ASN A 97 9.08 -33.11 -24.71
N TYR A 98 8.25 -32.26 -24.08
CA TYR A 98 6.79 -32.40 -24.07
C TYR A 98 6.11 -31.14 -24.61
N ALA A 99 5.03 -31.35 -25.38
CA ALA A 99 4.26 -30.25 -25.95
C ALA A 99 3.55 -29.44 -24.84
N PRO A 100 3.56 -28.09 -24.92
CA PRO A 100 2.80 -27.25 -24.00
C PRO A 100 1.29 -27.43 -24.21
N GLY A 101 0.52 -27.38 -23.12
CA GLY A 101 -0.92 -27.62 -23.13
C GLY A 101 -1.29 -29.06 -22.74
N VAL A 102 -2.58 -29.39 -22.83
CA VAL A 102 -3.08 -30.69 -22.35
C VAL A 102 -3.11 -31.73 -23.48
N GLN A 103 -2.53 -32.90 -23.22
CA GLN A 103 -2.40 -33.99 -24.21
C GLN A 103 -3.63 -34.90 -24.14
N LYS A 104 -4.51 -34.83 -25.14
CA LYS A 104 -5.82 -35.52 -25.13
C LYS A 104 -5.82 -37.00 -25.58
N LYS A 105 -4.71 -37.72 -25.38
CA LYS A 105 -4.56 -39.13 -25.82
C LYS A 105 -3.68 -39.92 -24.85
N VAL A 106 -4.06 -39.98 -23.58
CA VAL A 106 -3.28 -40.65 -22.52
C VAL A 106 -3.89 -42.02 -22.25
N SER A 107 -3.22 -43.11 -22.63
CA SER A 107 -3.70 -44.46 -22.35
C SER A 107 -3.04 -45.03 -21.09
N GLY A 108 -3.83 -45.61 -20.19
CA GLY A 108 -3.32 -46.32 -19.00
C GLY A 108 -4.36 -46.41 -17.88
N GLU A 109 -4.01 -47.11 -16.80
CA GLU A 109 -4.78 -47.12 -15.56
C GLU A 109 -4.08 -46.28 -14.50
N VAL A 110 -4.85 -45.46 -13.78
CA VAL A 110 -4.39 -44.64 -12.66
C VAL A 110 -5.07 -45.13 -11.39
N ILE A 111 -4.26 -45.38 -10.36
CA ILE A 111 -4.76 -45.79 -9.04
C ILE A 111 -4.99 -44.53 -8.20
N ARG A 112 -6.25 -44.25 -7.88
CA ARG A 112 -6.63 -43.22 -6.93
C ARG A 112 -6.79 -43.84 -5.54
N TRP A 113 -6.37 -43.12 -4.52
CA TRP A 113 -6.61 -43.54 -3.14
C TRP A 113 -7.89 -42.89 -2.61
N HIS A 114 -8.91 -43.69 -2.31
CA HIS A 114 -10.12 -43.24 -1.65
C HIS A 114 -10.06 -43.58 -0.15
N ASN A 115 -10.41 -42.62 0.71
CA ASN A 115 -10.21 -42.73 2.16
C ASN A 115 -11.05 -43.85 2.83
N GLU A 116 -12.11 -44.33 2.19
CA GLU A 116 -13.01 -45.35 2.75
C GLU A 116 -12.94 -46.70 2.01
N THR A 117 -12.68 -46.70 0.71
CA THR A 117 -12.73 -47.89 -0.16
C THR A 117 -11.34 -48.37 -0.62
N GLY A 118 -10.28 -47.61 -0.31
CA GLY A 118 -8.90 -47.98 -0.62
C GLY A 118 -8.50 -47.62 -2.06
N PRO A 119 -7.58 -48.40 -2.69
CA PRO A 119 -7.12 -48.12 -4.04
C PRO A 119 -8.20 -48.44 -5.09
N GLU A 120 -8.55 -47.44 -5.89
CA GLU A 120 -9.52 -47.52 -6.98
C GLU A 120 -8.80 -47.30 -8.32
N SER A 121 -8.98 -48.21 -9.28
CA SER A 121 -8.41 -48.09 -10.63
C SER A 121 -9.36 -47.32 -11.55
N MET A 122 -8.84 -46.35 -12.28
CA MET A 122 -9.58 -45.50 -13.22
C MET A 122 -8.79 -45.29 -14.50
N ASP A 123 -9.48 -45.11 -15.63
CA ASP A 123 -8.84 -44.83 -16.91
C ASP A 123 -8.07 -43.49 -16.86
N ALA A 124 -6.86 -43.48 -17.40
CA ALA A 124 -5.99 -42.30 -17.39
C ALA A 124 -6.60 -41.11 -18.14
N ASN A 125 -7.35 -41.32 -19.23
CA ASN A 125 -8.02 -40.20 -19.92
C ASN A 125 -9.12 -39.61 -19.03
N GLN A 126 -9.91 -40.48 -18.39
CA GLN A 126 -10.99 -40.05 -17.51
C GLN A 126 -10.46 -39.27 -16.30
N TYR A 127 -9.31 -39.70 -15.75
CA TYR A 127 -8.67 -38.98 -14.66
C TYR A 127 -8.09 -37.62 -15.09
N VAL A 128 -7.46 -37.55 -16.27
CA VAL A 128 -6.96 -36.28 -16.82
C VAL A 128 -8.10 -35.30 -17.08
N GLU A 129 -9.24 -35.76 -17.60
CA GLU A 129 -10.44 -34.94 -17.80
C GLU A 129 -11.01 -34.39 -16.48
N LEU A 130 -11.03 -35.21 -15.41
CA LEU A 130 -11.42 -34.75 -14.07
C LEU A 130 -10.48 -33.64 -13.55
N LEU A 131 -9.16 -33.84 -13.69
CA LEU A 131 -8.18 -32.83 -13.29
C LEU A 131 -8.28 -31.55 -14.12
N GLU A 132 -8.53 -31.66 -15.43
CA GLU A 132 -8.78 -30.50 -16.31
C GLU A 132 -9.98 -29.69 -15.82
N ASN A 133 -11.07 -30.36 -15.48
CA ASN A 133 -12.28 -29.71 -14.97
C ASN A 133 -12.01 -29.02 -13.63
N GLU A 134 -11.33 -29.68 -12.69
CA GLU A 134 -10.97 -29.10 -11.39
C GLU A 134 -10.04 -27.89 -11.54
N ILE A 135 -9.03 -27.97 -12.43
CA ILE A 135 -8.15 -26.84 -12.73
C ILE A 135 -8.93 -25.68 -13.37
N CYS A 136 -9.86 -25.97 -14.27
CA CYS A 136 -10.71 -24.94 -14.89
C CYS A 136 -11.59 -24.25 -13.84
N GLU A 137 -12.22 -25.01 -12.93
CA GLU A 137 -13.01 -24.46 -11.84
C GLU A 137 -12.16 -23.60 -10.89
N LEU A 138 -10.97 -24.08 -10.50
CA LEU A 138 -10.05 -23.34 -9.64
C LEU A 138 -9.55 -22.06 -10.31
N GLN A 139 -9.24 -22.10 -11.61
CA GLN A 139 -8.85 -20.90 -12.38
C GLN A 139 -10.01 -19.90 -12.47
N GLN A 140 -11.24 -20.38 -12.68
CA GLN A 140 -12.42 -19.52 -12.73
C GLN A 140 -12.71 -18.90 -11.36
N GLN A 141 -12.56 -19.65 -10.27
CA GLN A 141 -12.68 -19.13 -8.90
C GLN A 141 -11.62 -18.08 -8.59
N LEU A 142 -10.37 -18.29 -9.03
CA LEU A 142 -9.30 -17.31 -8.91
C LEU A 142 -9.59 -16.05 -9.74
N GLU A 143 -10.10 -16.18 -10.96
CA GLU A 143 -10.52 -15.03 -11.77
C GLU A 143 -11.69 -14.27 -11.16
N GLN A 144 -12.69 -14.97 -10.62
CA GLN A 144 -13.83 -14.33 -9.95
C GLN A 144 -13.39 -13.61 -8.68
N SER A 145 -12.53 -14.23 -7.88
CA SER A 145 -11.93 -13.59 -6.70
C SER A 145 -11.09 -12.37 -7.08
N LYS A 146 -10.29 -12.46 -8.15
CA LYS A 146 -9.56 -11.31 -8.72
C LYS A 146 -10.50 -10.23 -9.25
N LYS A 147 -11.61 -10.57 -9.90
CA LYS A 147 -12.60 -9.61 -10.44
C LYS A 147 -13.36 -8.89 -9.32
N LEU A 148 -13.72 -9.59 -8.26
CA LEU A 148 -14.31 -9.01 -7.04
C LEU A 148 -13.30 -8.10 -6.31
N ALA A 149 -12.02 -8.49 -6.29
CA ALA A 149 -10.95 -7.67 -5.73
C ALA A 149 -10.59 -6.46 -6.61
N ASN A 150 -10.73 -6.55 -7.94
CA ASN A 150 -10.45 -5.47 -8.90
C ASN A 150 -11.40 -4.26 -8.81
N GLY A 151 -12.54 -4.39 -8.10
CA GLY A 151 -13.38 -3.25 -7.77
C GLY A 151 -12.80 -2.36 -6.65
N GLY A 152 -11.74 -2.82 -5.97
CA GLY A 152 -11.08 -2.11 -4.88
C GLY A 152 -9.57 -2.02 -5.09
N ASN A 153 -8.98 -1.02 -4.45
CA ASN A 153 -7.54 -0.83 -4.49
C ASN A 153 -6.79 -2.03 -3.87
N GLU A 154 -5.91 -2.68 -4.64
CA GLU A 154 -5.16 -3.87 -4.21
C GLU A 154 -4.33 -3.64 -2.94
N LEU A 155 -3.72 -2.45 -2.79
CA LEU A 155 -3.01 -2.05 -1.58
C LEU A 155 -3.95 -1.99 -0.37
N LEU A 156 -5.16 -1.45 -0.55
CA LEU A 156 -6.16 -1.43 0.52
C LEU A 156 -6.69 -2.83 0.85
N ASN A 157 -6.86 -3.69 -0.15
CA ASN A 157 -7.27 -5.07 0.07
C ASN A 157 -6.21 -5.83 0.86
N TYR A 158 -4.93 -5.67 0.49
CA TYR A 158 -3.81 -6.20 1.26
C TYR A 158 -3.85 -5.71 2.71
N LEU A 159 -3.98 -4.40 2.94
CA LEU A 159 -4.08 -3.85 4.29
C LEU A 159 -5.26 -4.40 5.10
N LYS A 160 -6.42 -4.65 4.45
CA LYS A 160 -7.60 -5.26 5.10
C LYS A 160 -7.37 -6.72 5.51
N THR A 161 -6.49 -7.44 4.80
CA THR A 161 -6.17 -8.84 5.10
C THR A 161 -5.12 -9.00 6.19
N LEU A 162 -4.40 -7.93 6.55
CA LEU A 162 -3.37 -7.99 7.58
C LEU A 162 -3.99 -8.03 8.98
N GLU A 163 -3.45 -8.90 9.84
CA GLU A 163 -3.76 -8.91 11.26
C GLU A 163 -3.31 -7.60 11.95
N PRO A 164 -3.95 -7.20 13.07
CA PRO A 164 -3.60 -5.96 13.78
C PRO A 164 -2.14 -5.85 14.20
N GLN A 165 -1.49 -6.98 14.52
CA GLN A 165 -0.07 -7.02 14.88
C GLN A 165 0.81 -6.64 13.68
N ASN A 166 0.54 -7.23 12.51
CA ASN A 166 1.26 -6.92 11.27
C ASN A 166 1.04 -5.48 10.81
N LEU A 167 -0.15 -4.90 11.03
CA LEU A 167 -0.41 -3.48 10.80
C LEU A 167 0.41 -2.59 11.72
N GLN A 168 0.55 -2.96 12.99
CA GLN A 168 1.35 -2.23 13.95
C GLN A 168 2.84 -2.22 13.55
N GLU A 169 3.40 -3.34 13.08
CA GLU A 169 4.77 -3.40 12.58
C GLU A 169 5.07 -2.40 11.46
N LEU A 170 4.10 -2.14 10.57
CA LEU A 170 4.25 -1.18 9.48
C LEU A 170 4.43 0.26 9.98
N THR A 171 4.08 0.52 11.24
CA THR A 171 4.18 1.82 11.90
C THR A 171 5.28 1.86 12.97
N THR A 172 5.53 0.75 13.67
CA THR A 172 6.58 0.62 14.71
C THR A 172 7.99 0.52 14.11
N SER A 173 8.11 0.16 12.83
CA SER A 173 9.36 0.20 12.08
C SER A 173 9.81 1.61 11.64
N ALA A 174 9.16 2.67 12.14
CA ALA A 174 9.59 4.05 11.90
C ALA A 174 10.87 4.38 12.68
N GLY A 175 11.90 4.84 11.98
CA GLY A 175 13.13 5.32 12.59
C GLY A 175 12.88 6.57 13.44
N GLU A 176 13.74 6.76 14.44
CA GLU A 176 13.64 7.88 15.39
C GLU A 176 13.67 9.24 14.67
N ASP A 177 14.53 9.39 13.66
CA ASP A 177 14.63 10.59 12.81
C ASP A 177 13.35 10.87 12.01
N ALA A 178 12.64 9.81 11.60
CA ALA A 178 11.37 9.93 10.88
C ALA A 178 10.27 10.44 11.82
N LEU A 179 10.16 9.85 13.01
CA LEU A 179 9.21 10.28 14.03
C LEU A 179 9.46 11.73 14.48
N GLU A 180 10.72 12.12 14.66
CA GLU A 180 11.09 13.50 14.99
C GLU A 180 10.68 14.47 13.87
N ALA A 181 10.96 14.13 12.61
CA ALA A 181 10.57 14.94 11.46
C ALA A 181 9.05 15.10 11.34
N MET A 182 8.28 14.02 11.56
CA MET A 182 6.81 14.08 11.54
C MET A 182 6.28 15.04 12.63
N ASN A 183 6.80 14.93 13.85
CA ASN A 183 6.39 15.82 14.95
C ASN A 183 6.77 17.28 14.68
N ALA A 184 7.98 17.54 14.17
CA ALA A 184 8.41 18.88 13.81
C ALA A 184 7.54 19.49 12.68
N PHE A 185 7.11 18.68 11.71
CA PHE A 185 6.21 19.13 10.65
C PHE A 185 4.84 19.54 11.20
N ILE A 186 4.27 18.74 12.09
CA ILE A 186 2.96 19.01 12.70
C ILE A 186 3.02 20.27 13.57
N GLN A 187 4.06 20.42 14.39
CA GLN A 187 4.26 21.62 15.21
C GLN A 187 4.36 22.88 14.34
N ARG A 188 5.10 22.82 13.23
CA ARG A 188 5.19 23.91 12.26
C ARG A 188 3.82 24.26 11.66
N LEU A 189 3.04 23.26 11.28
CA LEU A 189 1.76 23.46 10.59
C LEU A 189 0.68 24.00 11.53
N VAL A 190 0.67 23.54 12.77
CA VAL A 190 -0.24 24.07 13.81
C VAL A 190 0.19 25.47 14.28
N GLY A 191 1.46 25.86 14.08
CA GLY A 191 1.99 27.18 14.42
C GLY A 191 2.03 27.46 15.93
N ILE A 192 1.86 26.41 16.75
CA ILE A 192 1.83 26.48 18.20
C ILE A 192 3.05 25.72 18.74
N ASN A 193 3.98 26.45 19.35
CA ASN A 193 5.20 25.89 19.94
C ASN A 193 4.97 25.35 21.37
N ASP A 194 3.80 25.58 21.97
CA ASP A 194 3.52 25.26 23.37
C ASP A 194 2.34 24.27 23.53
N PRO A 195 2.56 23.06 24.10
CA PRO A 195 1.52 22.05 24.30
C PRO A 195 0.33 22.54 25.15
N ALA A 196 0.51 23.55 26.01
CA ALA A 196 -0.60 24.12 26.79
C ALA A 196 -1.58 24.95 25.94
N GLN A 197 -1.12 25.52 24.83
CA GLN A 197 -1.95 26.31 23.91
C GLN A 197 -2.74 25.41 22.96
N LEU A 198 -2.20 24.25 22.59
CA LEU A 198 -2.88 23.22 21.80
C LEU A 198 -4.19 22.72 22.45
N LYS A 199 -4.26 22.71 23.79
CA LYS A 199 -5.45 22.28 24.55
C LYS A 199 -6.59 23.29 24.55
N LYS A 200 -6.31 24.55 24.20
CA LYS A 200 -7.28 25.66 24.29
C LYS A 200 -7.63 26.25 22.93
N ALA A 201 -6.77 26.08 21.92
CA ALA A 201 -7.01 26.57 20.58
C ALA A 201 -8.11 25.74 19.89
N ILE A 202 -9.22 26.38 19.56
CA ILE A 202 -10.25 25.79 18.69
C ILE A 202 -9.86 26.14 17.26
N THR A 203 -9.74 25.11 16.41
CA THR A 203 -9.51 25.27 14.97
C THR A 203 -10.81 24.98 14.23
N GLN A 204 -11.14 25.84 13.28
CA GLN A 204 -12.28 25.69 12.40
C GLN A 204 -11.75 25.66 10.97
N THR A 205 -12.07 24.60 10.23
CA THR A 205 -11.62 24.43 8.84
C THR A 205 -12.76 23.88 7.99
N THR A 206 -12.74 24.19 6.69
CA THR A 206 -13.71 23.62 5.75
C THR A 206 -13.35 22.16 5.46
N THR A 207 -14.34 21.33 5.15
CA THR A 207 -14.07 19.94 4.78
C THR A 207 -13.17 19.82 3.54
N ALA A 208 -13.27 20.76 2.60
CA ALA A 208 -12.43 20.80 1.40
C ALA A 208 -10.95 21.09 1.74
N ASP A 209 -10.70 22.05 2.63
CA ASP A 209 -9.34 22.40 3.04
C ASP A 209 -8.75 21.32 3.95
N LEU A 210 -9.58 20.72 4.82
CA LEU A 210 -9.18 19.56 5.60
C LEU A 210 -8.84 18.37 4.69
N ALA A 211 -9.61 18.10 3.65
CA ALA A 211 -9.31 17.03 2.69
C ALA A 211 -7.96 17.22 2.02
N LYS A 212 -7.67 18.45 1.55
CA LYS A 212 -6.37 18.79 0.96
C LYS A 212 -5.24 18.62 1.97
N LEU A 213 -5.44 19.08 3.20
CA LEU A 213 -4.46 18.96 4.28
C LEU A 213 -4.17 17.49 4.61
N LEU A 214 -5.21 16.67 4.82
CA LEU A 214 -5.06 15.24 5.11
C LEU A 214 -4.38 14.50 3.96
N TYR A 215 -4.76 14.78 2.73
CA TYR A 215 -4.10 14.22 1.55
C TYR A 215 -2.62 14.58 1.51
N TRP A 216 -2.29 15.87 1.73
CA TRP A 216 -0.91 16.33 1.77
C TRP A 216 -0.11 15.65 2.89
N LEU A 217 -0.69 15.48 4.08
CA LEU A 217 -0.04 14.77 5.20
C LEU A 217 0.25 13.31 4.86
N MET A 218 -0.65 12.61 4.15
CA MET A 218 -0.38 11.25 3.68
C MET A 218 0.80 11.22 2.69
N VAL A 219 0.87 12.20 1.77
CA VAL A 219 1.98 12.32 0.82
C VAL A 219 3.31 12.58 1.54
N VAL A 220 3.31 13.46 2.54
CA VAL A 220 4.49 13.75 3.37
C VAL A 220 4.95 12.50 4.11
N GLY A 221 4.04 11.78 4.78
CA GLY A 221 4.36 10.54 5.48
C GLY A 221 4.94 9.45 4.58
N TYR A 222 4.36 9.29 3.38
CA TYR A 222 4.87 8.37 2.36
C TYR A 222 6.27 8.76 1.90
N SER A 223 6.51 10.07 1.72
CA SER A 223 7.80 10.60 1.27
C SER A 223 8.89 10.47 2.35
N ILE A 224 8.56 10.68 3.62
CA ILE A 224 9.47 10.46 4.75
C ILE A 224 10.00 9.03 4.73
N ARG A 225 9.11 8.04 4.59
CA ARG A 225 9.55 6.63 4.47
C ARG A 225 10.40 6.39 3.23
N ASN A 226 10.03 6.97 2.11
CA ASN A 226 10.80 6.81 0.87
C ASN A 226 12.23 7.36 1.01
N ILE A 227 12.38 8.50 1.69
CA ILE A 227 13.70 9.10 1.96
C ILE A 227 14.50 8.24 2.93
N GLU A 228 13.88 7.76 4.01
CA GLU A 228 14.50 6.89 5.01
C GLU A 228 15.06 5.60 4.37
N VAL A 229 14.24 4.90 3.57
CA VAL A 229 14.67 3.67 2.88
C VAL A 229 15.84 3.95 1.92
N ARG A 230 15.80 5.06 1.18
CA ARG A 230 16.89 5.45 0.29
C ARG A 230 18.18 5.72 1.07
N TYR A 231 18.06 6.45 2.18
CA TYR A 231 19.20 6.77 3.04
C TYR A 231 19.83 5.51 3.65
N ASP A 232 19.02 4.59 4.16
CA ASP A 232 19.49 3.30 4.69
C ASP A 232 20.22 2.49 3.61
N MET A 233 19.68 2.44 2.39
CA MET A 233 20.33 1.78 1.26
C MET A 233 21.68 2.42 0.90
N GLU A 234 21.74 3.75 0.78
CA GLU A 234 22.97 4.49 0.45
C GLU A 234 24.06 4.25 1.51
N LYS A 235 23.68 4.26 2.79
CA LYS A 235 24.56 3.96 3.92
C LYS A 235 25.10 2.53 3.86
N MET A 236 24.26 1.54 3.53
CA MET A 236 24.69 0.14 3.41
C MET A 236 25.61 -0.10 2.20
N LEU A 237 25.41 0.64 1.11
CA LEU A 237 26.21 0.52 -0.12
C LEU A 237 27.51 1.35 -0.09
N GLY A 238 27.78 2.10 0.98
CA GLY A 238 28.97 2.94 1.11
C GLY A 238 29.03 4.08 0.10
N MET A 239 27.89 4.45 -0.50
CA MET A 239 27.80 5.57 -1.43
C MET A 239 27.82 6.90 -0.66
N PRO A 240 28.38 7.98 -1.22
CA PRO A 240 28.27 9.30 -0.60
C PRO A 240 26.79 9.65 -0.48
N VAL A 241 26.34 9.90 0.76
CA VAL A 241 24.98 10.35 1.06
C VAL A 241 24.74 11.61 0.22
N LYS A 242 23.95 11.48 -0.84
CA LYS A 242 23.43 12.66 -1.53
C LYS A 242 22.34 13.19 -0.62
N LEU A 243 22.56 14.38 -0.05
CA LEU A 243 21.47 15.21 0.49
C LEU A 243 20.32 15.10 -0.49
N ALA A 244 19.10 14.86 0.00
CA ALA A 244 17.95 14.69 -0.84
C ALA A 244 17.92 15.84 -1.84
N GLU A 245 18.41 15.58 -3.05
CA GLU A 245 18.08 16.40 -4.18
C GLU A 245 16.56 16.23 -4.23
N LEU A 246 15.88 17.25 -3.71
CA LEU A 246 14.64 17.69 -4.33
C LEU A 246 14.89 17.53 -5.83
N PRO A 247 14.00 16.84 -6.57
CA PRO A 247 14.19 16.72 -8.00
C PRO A 247 14.54 18.12 -8.52
N PRO A 248 15.63 18.27 -9.30
CA PRO A 248 16.06 19.59 -9.72
C PRO A 248 14.84 20.28 -10.32
N GLY A 249 14.43 21.36 -9.66
CA GLY A 249 13.77 22.43 -10.39
C GLY A 249 14.81 22.95 -11.36
N GLU A 250 14.40 23.18 -12.61
CA GLU A 250 15.19 23.53 -13.79
C GLU A 250 15.65 22.30 -14.59
N ASP A 251 15.30 22.16 -15.87
CA ASP A 251 15.11 23.19 -16.90
C ASP A 251 13.77 23.09 -17.67
N ILE A 252 13.21 24.28 -17.94
CA ILE A 252 12.36 24.73 -19.07
C ILE A 252 11.60 23.65 -19.87
#